data_AF-A0A3E2J4U8-F1
#
_entry.id   AF-A0A3E2J4U8-F1
#
_cell.length_a   1.000
_cell.length_b   1.000
_cell.length_c   1.000
_cell.angle_alpha   90.00
_cell.angle_beta   90.00
_cell.angle_gamma   90.00
#
_symmetry.space_group_name_H-M   'P 1'
#
loop_
_entity.id
_entity.type
_entity.pdbx_description
1 polymer ?
#
loop_
_entity_poly.entity_id
_entity_poly.type
_entity_poly.pdbx_seq_one_letter_code
_entity_poly.pdbx_strand_id
1 'polypeptide(L)' 'MENKSLGYHETMELHEMLNFKTTCVVKSKMMSGVVFDQDLKALMEKDVQQSLQALQDLQNLYKIPNPVNGGELH' A
#
# COMPACT_ATOMS: atom_id res chain seq x y z
N MET A 1 10.02 23.77 15.10
CA MET A 1 9.47 23.31 13.80
C MET A 1 9.30 21.81 13.94
N GLU A 2 8.07 21.30 13.80
CA GLU A 2 7.78 19.85 13.87
C GLU A 2 8.56 19.14 12.76
N ASN A 3 9.45 18.24 13.15
CA ASN A 3 10.28 17.49 12.22
C ASN A 3 9.42 16.40 11.56
N LYS A 4 9.09 16.57 10.29
CA LYS A 4 8.28 15.62 9.50
C LYS A 4 9.16 14.50 8.95
N SER A 5 9.79 13.72 9.83
CA SER A 5 10.52 12.51 9.45
C SER A 5 9.87 11.30 10.12
N LEU A 6 9.80 10.17 9.40
CA LEU A 6 9.39 8.90 9.99
C LEU A 6 10.55 8.32 10.81
N GLY A 7 10.23 7.69 11.93
CA GLY A 7 11.18 6.88 12.70
C GLY A 7 11.41 5.50 12.05
N TYR A 8 12.39 4.74 12.56
CA TYR A 8 12.69 3.39 12.06
C TYR A 8 11.48 2.45 12.09
N HIS A 9 10.75 2.39 13.20
CA HIS A 9 9.60 1.50 13.34
C HIS A 9 8.48 1.89 12.37
N GLU A 10 8.11 3.16 12.28
CA GLU A 10 7.09 3.66 11.35
C GLU A 10 7.46 3.38 9.89
N THR A 11 8.74 3.52 9.54
CA THR A 11 9.27 3.25 8.21
C THR A 11 9.17 1.76 7.86
N MET A 12 9.51 0.89 8.81
CA MET A 12 9.41 -0.56 8.65
C MET A 12 7.96 -1.01 8.54
N GLU A 13 7.08 -0.54 9.44
CA GLU A 13 5.65 -0.83 9.41
C GLU A 13 5.00 -0.37 8.09
N LEU A 14 5.39 0.81 7.58
CA LEU A 14 4.91 1.31 6.30
C LEU A 14 5.40 0.45 5.12
N HIS A 15 6.65 -0.03 5.17
CA HIS A 15 7.19 -0.94 4.17
C HIS A 15 6.47 -2.31 4.18
N GLU A 16 6.21 -2.86 5.36
CA GLU A 16 5.44 -4.09 5.53
C GLU A 16 4.02 -3.95 4.99
N MET A 17 3.36 -2.83 5.29
CA MET A 17 2.02 -2.54 4.80
C MET A 17 1.98 -2.37 3.27
N LEU A 18 2.99 -1.75 2.67
CA LEU A 18 3.15 -1.67 1.21
C LEU A 18 3.24 -3.06 0.57
N ASN A 19 4.06 -3.95 1.13
CA ASN A 19 4.24 -5.31 0.64
C ASN A 19 2.96 -6.16 0.79
N PHE A 20 2.31 -6.04 1.96
CA PHE A 20 1.05 -6.68 2.24
C PHE A 20 -0.02 -6.25 1.23
N LYS A 21 -0.20 -4.93 1.05
CA LYS A 21 -1.21 -4.38 0.16
C LYS A 21 -0.94 -4.72 -1.31
N THR A 22 0.32 -4.77 -1.72
CA THR A 22 0.72 -5.25 -3.05
C THR A 22 0.28 -6.71 -3.27
N THR A 23 0.48 -7.57 -2.27
CA THR A 23 0.03 -8.98 -2.33
C THR A 23 -1.48 -9.09 -2.45
N CYS A 24 -2.23 -8.25 -1.71
CA CYS A 24 -3.69 -8.18 -1.83
C CYS A 24 -4.14 -7.81 -3.25
N VAL A 25 -3.55 -6.75 -3.84
CA VAL A 25 -3.89 -6.33 -5.21
C VAL A 25 -3.63 -7.45 -6.22
N VAL A 26 -2.47 -8.11 -6.14
CA VAL A 26 -2.13 -9.22 -7.05
C VAL A 26 -3.17 -10.34 -6.91
N LYS A 27 -3.49 -10.74 -5.69
CA LYS A 27 -4.48 -11.80 -5.42
C LYS A 27 -5.86 -11.44 -5.95
N SER A 28 -6.38 -10.26 -5.59
CA SER A 28 -7.72 -9.82 -6.00
C SER A 28 -7.82 -9.67 -7.52
N LYS A 29 -6.77 -9.14 -8.17
CA LYS A 29 -6.74 -8.96 -9.63
C LYS A 29 -6.62 -10.28 -10.39
N MET A 30 -5.84 -11.23 -9.89
CA MET A 30 -5.78 -12.57 -10.49
C MET A 30 -7.12 -13.29 -10.37
N MET A 31 -7.73 -13.26 -9.19
CA MET A 31 -8.98 -13.96 -8.93
C MET A 31 -10.17 -13.31 -9.65
N SER A 32 -10.22 -11.98 -9.79
CA SER A 32 -11.26 -11.31 -10.59
C SER A 32 -11.20 -11.66 -12.08
N GLY A 33 -10.03 -12.10 -12.58
CA GLY A 33 -9.86 -12.58 -13.94
C GLY A 33 -10.39 -13.99 -14.21
N VAL A 34 -10.61 -14.80 -13.17
CA VAL A 34 -11.03 -16.21 -13.29
C VAL A 34 -12.38 -16.53 -12.63
N VAL A 35 -12.95 -15.60 -11.87
CA VAL A 35 -14.26 -15.76 -11.23
C VAL A 35 -15.40 -15.63 -12.24
N PHE A 36 -16.38 -16.54 -12.16
CA PHE A 36 -17.53 -16.57 -13.08
C PHE A 36 -18.74 -15.79 -12.55
N ASP A 37 -18.92 -15.76 -11.23
CA ASP A 37 -19.98 -15.00 -10.58
C ASP A 37 -19.74 -13.49 -10.79
N GLN A 38 -20.70 -12.82 -11.44
CA GLN A 38 -20.54 -11.43 -11.88
C GLN A 38 -20.57 -10.43 -10.71
N ASP A 39 -21.37 -10.71 -9.68
CA ASP A 39 -21.46 -9.83 -8.51
C ASP A 39 -20.18 -9.93 -7.68
N LEU A 40 -19.66 -11.15 -7.50
CA LEU A 40 -18.37 -11.37 -6.89
C LEU A 40 -17.25 -10.73 -7.72
N LYS A 41 -17.27 -10.86 -9.05
CA LYS A 41 -16.30 -10.19 -9.92
C LYS A 41 -16.30 -8.67 -9.70
N ALA A 42 -17.46 -8.04 -9.72
CA ALA A 42 -17.60 -6.60 -9.51
C ALA A 42 -17.09 -6.17 -8.13
N LEU A 43 -17.38 -6.97 -7.08
CA LEU A 43 -16.86 -6.74 -5.74
C LEU A 43 -15.32 -6.81 -5.70
N MET A 44 -14.72 -7.79 -6.38
CA MET A 44 -13.28 -7.95 -6.44
C MET A 44 -12.59 -6.85 -7.28
N GLU A 45 -13.20 -6.41 -8.38
CA GLU A 45 -12.70 -5.27 -9.16
C GLU A 45 -12.74 -3.98 -8.36
N LYS A 46 -13.80 -3.76 -7.56
CA LYS A 46 -13.87 -2.65 -6.61
C LYS A 46 -12.75 -2.72 -5.57
N ASP A 47 -12.47 -3.90 -5.02
CA ASP A 47 -11.35 -4.09 -4.07
C ASP A 47 -10.00 -3.78 -4.72
N VAL A 48 -9.78 -4.18 -5.98
CA VAL A 48 -8.56 -3.84 -6.74
C VAL A 48 -8.41 -2.32 -6.87
N GLN A 49 -9.47 -1.62 -7.28
CA GLN A 49 -9.43 -0.15 -7.43
C GLN A 49 -9.13 0.56 -6.11
N GLN A 50 -9.84 0.19 -5.04
CA GLN A 50 -9.62 0.76 -3.71
C GLN A 50 -8.22 0.44 -3.17
N SER A 51 -7.73 -0.78 -3.42
CA SER A 51 -6.41 -1.20 -2.96
C SER A 51 -5.27 -0.54 -3.73
N LEU A 52 -5.44 -0.25 -5.02
CA LEU A 52 -4.50 0.55 -5.80
C LEU A 52 -4.44 2.00 -5.31
N GLN A 53 -5.58 2.61 -4.98
CA GLN A 53 -5.59 3.95 -4.37
C GLN A 53 -4.86 3.95 -3.03
N ALA A 54 -5.15 2.99 -2.16
CA ALA A 54 -4.44 2.86 -0.88
C ALA A 54 -2.93 2.68 -1.07
N LEU A 55 -2.48 1.86 -2.04
CA LEU A 55 -1.05 1.75 -2.37
C LEU A 55 -0.44 3.08 -2.77
N GLN A 56 -1.14 3.88 -3.58
CA GLN A 56 -0.67 5.20 -3.98
C GLN A 56 -0.51 6.13 -2.77
N ASP A 57 -1.44 6.07 -1.83
CA ASP A 57 -1.40 6.86 -0.60
C ASP A 57 -0.23 6.42 0.30
N LEU A 58 -0.05 5.10 0.48
CA LEU A 58 1.09 4.55 1.23
C LEU A 58 2.44 4.88 0.59
N GLN A 59 2.54 4.84 -0.75
CA GLN A 59 3.74 5.26 -1.47
C GLN A 59 4.02 6.75 -1.30
N ASN A 60 2.98 7.58 -1.21
CA ASN A 60 3.15 9.00 -0.93
C ASN A 60 3.64 9.24 0.50
N LEU A 61 3.12 8.50 1.49
CA LEU A 61 3.64 8.53 2.85
C LEU A 61 5.10 8.07 2.92
N TYR A 62 5.47 7.06 2.13
CA TYR A 62 6.83 6.52 2.12
C TYR A 62 7.87 7.50 1.54
N LYS A 63 7.43 8.56 0.86
CA LYS A 63 8.30 9.65 0.38
C LYS A 63 8.59 10.70 1.45
N ILE A 64 7.88 10.69 2.58
CA ILE A 64 8.26 11.49 3.75
C ILE A 64 9.68 11.09 4.15
N PRO A 65 10.55 12.05 4.52
CA PRO A 65 11.90 11.74 4.98
C PRO A 65 11.90 10.62 6.02
N ASN A 66 12.77 9.64 5.82
CA ASN A 66 12.87 8.46 6.67
C ASN A 66 14.27 7.84 6.57
N PRO A 67 14.64 6.90 7.45
CA PRO A 67 15.99 6.37 7.53
C PRO A 67 16.49 5.64 6.26
N VAL A 68 15.61 5.34 5.30
CA VAL A 68 15.98 4.67 4.04
C VAL A 68 15.92 5.57 2.81
N ASN A 69 15.37 6.79 2.89
CA ASN A 69 15.31 7.74 1.78
C ASN A 69 15.91 9.12 2.09
N GLY A 70 16.81 9.20 3.08
CA GLY A 70 17.59 10.40 3.38
C GLY A 70 17.02 11.28 4.51
N GLY A 71 16.08 10.76 5.31
CA GLY A 71 15.71 11.38 6.59
C GLY A 71 16.77 11.09 7.65
N GLU A 72 17.43 12.15 8.15
CA GLU A 72 18.32 12.04 9.30
C GLU A 72 17.51 11.77 10.57
N LEU A 73 18.03 10.87 11.40
CA LEU A 73 17.49 10.59 12.73
C LEU A 73 17.74 11.80 13.64
N HIS A 74 16.76 12.10 14.49
CA HIS A 74 17.00 12.84 15.73
C HIS A 74 17.23 11.84 16.85
#